data_AF-A0ABD4Q4C9-F1
#
_entry.id   AF-A0ABD4Q4C9-F1
#
_cell.length_a   1.000
_cell.length_b   1.000
_cell.length_c   1.000
_cell.angle_alpha   90.00
_cell.angle_beta   90.00
_cell.angle_gamma   90.00
#
_symmetry.space_group_name_H-M   'P 1'
#
loop_
_entity.id
_entity.type
_entity.pdbx_description
1 polymer ?
#
loop_
_entity_poly.entity_id
_entity_poly.type
_entity_poly.pdbx_seq_one_letter_code
_entity_poly.pdbx_strand_id
1 'polypeptide(L)'
;LDALRIVFASHLTDLKIHPNGNAVQRRDIIGTNGGKSDFWRRVIEDYRSRQVVFDAKNFNELGPSEYRQLQSYLTGPYGKLGFIINREDSET
;
A
#
# COMPACT_ATOMS: atom_id res chain seq x y z
N LEU A 1 2.19 -10.76 -2.54
CA LEU A 1 1.40 -10.88 -1.29
C LEU A 1 2.22 -11.52 -0.18
N ASP A 2 2.85 -12.68 -0.43
CA ASP A 2 3.58 -13.41 0.62
C ASP A 2 4.75 -12.62 1.22
N ALA A 3 5.52 -11.90 0.40
CA ALA A 3 6.56 -10.99 0.88
C ALA A 3 6.01 -9.96 1.90
N LEU A 4 4.88 -9.32 1.60
CA LEU A 4 4.24 -8.36 2.52
C LEU A 4 3.74 -9.04 3.79
N ARG A 5 3.21 -10.27 3.69
CA ARG A 5 2.77 -11.05 4.85
C ARG A 5 3.92 -11.37 5.79
N ILE A 6 5.10 -11.68 5.25
CA ILE A 6 6.30 -11.96 6.02
C ILE A 6 6.84 -10.68 6.66
N VAL A 7 7.07 -9.64 5.84
CA VAL A 7 7.68 -8.37 6.29
C VAL A 7 6.81 -7.66 7.33
N PHE A 8 5.48 -7.72 7.19
CA PHE A 8 4.55 -6.99 8.06
C PHE A 8 3.75 -7.88 9.01
N ALA A 9 4.13 -9.15 9.22
CA ALA A 9 3.39 -10.12 10.04
C ALA A 9 3.04 -9.61 11.45
N SER A 10 3.98 -8.92 12.10
CA SER A 10 3.83 -8.36 13.45
C SER A 10 3.08 -7.03 13.49
N HIS A 11 2.85 -6.41 12.33
CA HIS A 11 2.46 -5.00 12.24
C HIS A 11 1.11 -4.77 11.58
N LEU A 12 0.83 -5.47 10.49
CA LEU A 12 -0.41 -5.37 9.72
C LEU A 12 -1.20 -6.67 9.82
N THR A 13 -2.52 -6.56 9.83
CA THR A 13 -3.45 -7.70 9.82
C THR A 13 -4.33 -7.67 8.59
N ASP A 14 -4.98 -8.79 8.25
CA ASP A 14 -5.92 -8.87 7.12
C ASP A 14 -5.31 -8.39 5.77
N LEU A 15 -4.05 -8.76 5.52
CA LEU A 15 -3.39 -8.49 4.24
C LEU A 15 -4.06 -9.28 3.12
N LYS A 16 -4.77 -8.57 2.24
CA LYS A 16 -5.55 -9.15 1.15
C LYS A 16 -5.40 -8.37 -0.15
N ILE A 17 -5.50 -9.09 -1.26
CA ILE A 17 -5.61 -8.48 -2.59
C ILE A 17 -7.02 -7.92 -2.72
N HIS A 18 -7.13 -6.67 -3.11
CA HIS A 18 -8.39 -6.02 -3.41
C HIS A 18 -8.47 -5.76 -4.91
N PRO A 19 -9.12 -6.64 -5.69
CA PRO A 19 -9.27 -6.42 -7.12
C PRO A 19 -10.21 -5.24 -7.37
N ASN A 20 -9.69 -4.19 -8.01
CA ASN A 20 -10.48 -3.04 -8.42
C ASN A 20 -11.20 -3.38 -9.76
N GLY A 21 -12.53 -3.32 -9.76
CA GLY A 21 -13.40 -3.88 -10.82
C GLY A 21 -13.22 -3.33 -12.24
N ASN A 22 -12.45 -2.25 -12.43
CA ASN A 22 -12.26 -1.59 -13.73
C ASN A 22 -10.88 -1.81 -14.37
N ALA A 23 -9.94 -2.52 -13.72
CA ALA A 23 -8.63 -2.79 -14.34
C ALA A 23 -8.02 -4.11 -13.86
N VAL A 24 -8.08 -5.11 -14.75
CA VAL A 24 -7.59 -6.50 -14.58
C VAL A 24 -6.11 -6.59 -14.13
N GLN A 25 -5.31 -5.53 -14.33
CA GLN A 25 -3.89 -5.51 -13.98
C GLN A 25 -3.56 -4.87 -12.61
N ARG A 26 -4.55 -4.34 -11.87
CA ARG A 26 -4.28 -3.66 -10.58
C ARG A 26 -4.30 -4.65 -9.43
N ARG A 27 -3.16 -4.82 -8.77
CA ARG A 27 -2.99 -5.66 -7.57
C ARG A 27 -2.85 -4.77 -6.34
N ASP A 28 -3.90 -4.03 -6.04
CA ASP A 28 -3.96 -3.26 -4.80
C ASP A 28 -3.99 -4.27 -3.64
N ILE A 29 -3.03 -4.18 -2.72
CA ILE A 29 -3.00 -4.99 -1.50
C ILE A 29 -3.32 -4.06 -0.34
N ILE A 30 -4.26 -4.47 0.50
CA ILE A 30 -4.68 -3.68 1.66
C ILE A 30 -4.30 -4.44 2.93
N GLY A 31 -3.71 -3.74 3.89
CA GLY A 31 -3.45 -4.23 5.24
C GLY A 31 -4.08 -3.35 6.30
N THR A 32 -4.66 -3.95 7.34
CA THR A 32 -5.21 -3.22 8.48
C THR A 32 -4.09 -2.88 9.47
N ASN A 33 -3.97 -1.60 9.77
CA ASN A 33 -3.04 -1.06 10.76
C ASN A 33 -3.72 -0.97 12.14
N GLY A 34 -3.25 -1.79 13.09
CA GLY A 34 -3.71 -1.80 14.48
C GLY A 34 -2.85 -0.98 15.45
N GLY A 35 -1.83 -0.25 14.97
CA GLY A 35 -0.94 0.55 15.82
C GLY A 35 0.02 -0.27 16.68
N LYS A 36 0.38 -1.48 16.23
CA LYS A 36 1.18 -2.46 17.00
C LYS A 36 2.65 -2.06 17.25
N SER A 37 3.13 -0.99 16.63
CA SER A 37 4.48 -0.44 16.86
C SER A 37 4.42 1.08 16.84
N ASP A 38 5.48 1.75 17.32
CA ASP A 38 5.52 3.22 17.35
C ASP A 38 5.40 3.82 15.95
N PHE A 39 6.07 3.24 14.94
CA PHE A 39 5.91 3.65 13.54
C PHE A 39 4.44 3.56 13.10
N TRP A 40 3.84 2.37 13.26
CA TRP A 40 2.47 2.13 12.80
C TRP A 40 1.41 2.89 13.60
N ARG A 41 1.68 3.24 14.86
CA ARG A 41 0.85 4.16 15.64
C ARG A 41 0.86 5.56 15.04
N ARG A 42 2.05 6.08 14.72
CA ARG A 42 2.18 7.37 14.00
C ARG A 42 1.53 7.37 12.64
N VAL A 43 1.56 6.26 11.90
CA VAL A 43 0.82 6.14 10.64
C VAL A 43 -0.70 6.34 10.83
N ILE A 44 -1.27 5.89 11.95
CA ILE A 44 -2.68 6.17 12.28
C ILE A 44 -2.87 7.63 12.71
N GLU A 45 -1.98 8.15 13.55
CA GLU A 45 -2.16 9.47 14.16
C GLU A 45 -1.90 10.62 13.18
N ASP A 46 -0.75 10.57 12.49
CA ASP A 46 -0.25 11.63 11.61
C ASP A 46 -0.90 11.54 10.23
N TYR A 47 -1.06 10.32 9.71
CA TYR A 47 -1.55 10.07 8.34
C TYR A 47 -2.97 9.52 8.29
N ARG A 48 -3.64 9.28 9.43
CA ARG A 48 -5.03 8.78 9.48
C ARG A 48 -5.24 7.47 8.69
N SER A 49 -4.19 6.67 8.55
CA SER A 49 -4.20 5.50 7.65
C SER A 49 -4.43 4.22 8.45
N ARG A 50 -5.70 3.83 8.58
CA ARG A 50 -6.12 2.57 9.23
C ARG A 50 -6.08 1.38 8.26
N GLN A 51 -6.33 1.63 6.99
CA GLN A 51 -6.17 0.68 5.90
C GLN A 51 -4.99 1.15 5.06
N VAL A 52 -3.92 0.36 5.00
CA VAL A 52 -2.69 0.73 4.31
C VAL A 52 -2.72 0.10 2.93
N VAL A 53 -2.55 0.93 1.90
CA VAL A 53 -2.57 0.50 0.49
C VAL A 53 -1.16 0.27 -0.01
N PHE A 54 -0.94 -0.88 -0.63
CA PHE A 54 0.24 -1.21 -1.42
C PHE A 54 -0.19 -1.42 -2.88
N ASP A 55 0.13 -0.47 -3.74
CA ASP A 55 -0.13 -0.54 -5.19
C ASP A 55 1.08 -1.21 -5.86
N ALA A 56 0.92 -2.48 -6.22
CA ALA A 56 1.98 -3.26 -6.85
C ALA A 56 1.96 -3.10 -8.37
N LYS A 57 3.06 -2.58 -8.94
CA LYS A 57 3.29 -2.40 -10.37
C LYS A 57 4.33 -3.41 -10.87
N ASN A 58 4.08 -3.98 -12.05
CA ASN A 58 4.96 -4.98 -12.67
C ASN A 58 5.77 -4.41 -13.84
N PHE A 59 6.18 -3.15 -13.73
CA PHE A 59 7.00 -2.45 -14.71
C PHE A 59 7.95 -1.51 -13.97
N ASN A 60 9.07 -1.18 -14.62
CA ASN A 60 10.16 -0.46 -13.96
C ASN A 60 9.87 1.04 -13.83
N GLU A 61 9.40 1.67 -14.91
CA GLU A 61 9.25 3.13 -14.99
C GLU A 61 7.91 3.59 -14.40
N LEU A 62 7.96 4.27 -13.26
CA LEU A 62 6.80 4.93 -12.67
C LEU A 62 6.58 6.31 -13.31
N GLY A 63 5.38 6.55 -13.82
CA GLY A 63 4.98 7.84 -14.36
C GLY A 63 4.06 8.62 -13.42
N PRO A 64 3.74 9.88 -13.75
CA PRO A 64 2.81 10.70 -12.97
C PRO A 64 1.39 10.10 -12.82
N SER A 65 1.01 9.18 -13.71
CA SER A 65 -0.28 8.47 -13.66
C SER A 65 -0.40 7.58 -12.42
N GLU A 66 0.67 6.86 -12.08
CA GLU A 66 0.70 5.89 -10.98
C GLU A 66 0.59 6.62 -9.63
N TYR A 67 1.29 7.74 -9.47
CA TYR A 67 1.17 8.60 -8.28
C TYR A 67 -0.23 9.19 -8.14
N ARG A 68 -0.81 9.71 -9.23
CA ARG A 68 -2.19 10.24 -9.23
C ARG A 68 -3.20 9.16 -8.90
N GLN A 69 -2.99 7.95 -9.42
CA GLN A 69 -3.83 6.81 -9.11
C GLN A 69 -3.74 6.46 -7.63
N LEU A 70 -2.54 6.31 -7.06
CA LEU A 70 -2.39 6.03 -5.63
C LEU A 70 -3.05 7.13 -4.79
N GLN A 71 -2.80 8.39 -5.12
CA GLN A 71 -3.39 9.54 -4.42
C GLN A 71 -4.92 9.50 -4.41
N SER A 72 -5.56 8.98 -5.47
CA SER A 72 -7.02 8.84 -5.51
C SER A 72 -7.57 7.86 -4.46
N TYR A 73 -6.74 6.91 -4.00
CA TYR A 73 -7.10 6.00 -2.90
C TYR A 73 -6.89 6.60 -1.52
N LEU A 74 -6.04 7.62 -1.38
CA LEU A 74 -5.63 8.20 -0.09
C LEU A 74 -6.72 9.14 0.48
N THR A 75 -7.87 8.56 0.78
CA THR A 75 -9.02 9.20 1.39
C THR A 75 -9.73 8.23 2.36
N GLY A 76 -10.59 8.77 3.23
CA GLY A 76 -11.37 7.96 4.16
C GLY A 76 -10.51 7.04 5.04
N PRO A 77 -10.78 5.72 5.11
CA PRO A 77 -10.03 4.80 5.97
C PRO A 77 -8.58 4.56 5.50
N TYR A 78 -8.26 4.88 4.24
CA TYR A 78 -6.92 4.76 3.68
C TYR A 78 -5.99 5.90 4.09
N GLY A 79 -6.54 7.00 4.60
CA GLY A 79 -5.77 8.12 5.13
C GLY A 79 -4.91 8.80 4.06
N LYS A 80 -3.67 9.13 4.40
CA LYS A 80 -2.76 9.97 3.60
C LYS A 80 -1.44 9.28 3.28
N LEU A 81 -1.34 7.96 3.49
CA LEU A 81 -0.14 7.18 3.28
C LEU A 81 -0.45 5.93 2.45
N GLY A 82 0.35 5.71 1.42
CA GLY A 82 0.32 4.51 0.60
C GLY A 82 1.68 4.22 0.01
N PHE A 83 1.88 2.97 -0.40
CA PHE A 83 3.14 2.50 -0.97
C PHE A 83 2.93 2.12 -2.43
N ILE A 84 3.85 2.54 -3.30
CA ILE A 84 4.01 1.94 -4.62
C ILE A 84 5.13 0.92 -4.51
N ILE A 85 4.87 -0.29 -4.97
CA ILE A 85 5.89 -1.35 -5.07
C ILE A 85 6.07 -1.63 -6.54
N ASN A 86 7.18 -1.18 -7.11
CA ASN A 86 7.63 -1.55 -8.44
C ASN A 86 8.85 -2.47 -8.33
N ARG A 87 9.10 -3.22 -9.41
CA ARG A 87 10.38 -3.88 -9.61
C ARG A 87 11.30 -2.84 -10.25
N GLU A 88 12.45 -2.60 -9.67
CA GLU A 88 13.52 -1.85 -10.32
C GLU A 88 14.68 -2.83 -10.55
N ASP A 89 15.27 -2.80 -11.74
CA ASP A 89 16.33 -3.74 -12.11
C ASP A 89 17.73 -3.24 -11.67
N SER A 90 17.82 -2.04 -11.08
CA SER A 90 19.07 -1.44 -10.60
C SER A 90 18.85 -0.54 -9.38
N GLU A 91 19.70 -0.65 -8.35
CA GLU A 91 19.69 0.22 -7.15
C GLU A 91 20.46 1.55 -7.36
N THR A 92 20.50 2.09 -8.58
CA THR A 92 21.40 3.21 -8.92
C THR A 92 20.92 4.57 -8.45
#